data_AF-A0A7J6PT46-F1
#
_entry.id   AF-A0A7J6PT46-F1
#
_cell.length_a   1.000
_cell.length_b   1.000
_cell.length_c   1.000
_cell.angle_alpha   90.00
_cell.angle_beta   90.00
_cell.angle_gamma   90.00
#
_symmetry.space_group_name_H-M   'P 1'
#
loop_
_entity.id
_entity.type
_entity.pdbx_description
1 polymer ?
#
loop_
_entity_poly.entity_id
_entity_poly.type
_entity_poly.pdbx_seq_one_letter_code
_entity_poly.pdbx_strand_id
1 'polypeptide(L)'
;MTSSSSSHANTQRKAAPTVNTSAQQQQSSMNATEAFQARMKKYGTVGLGIIPDSLGALHVAETLDDTTPPPAPTTTGADAINNRDDFLKLLNEVADYHINSRKRISDFARELIKKGGGYEALTFKDLYNMLLDLGQWKDPAEERGINDRDIQSLAMKYDDDEVNKAGERMMLAQQGGISVPPVHATKSVADGIDRKKVISIHKFMNKTFLRLVATFKKIPQTERYEMLPKVVEAAAEVHVTLKVYSEFHIDADDLEMAVQRMEKQLEDDKAYQQEAEMLAHTMAKLHEYCRPLLLEDEFEKMMELLYEQNTSTRKLWAKLYDMLFSSKATPDHHKISIKTAYREFVKHTKENSKAMKDAGYPELNPLELGDLYGRYKDNDKIHNIWIKSSCDLAAYLQVVSIYSYDTILLYMYSNNR
;
A
#
# COMPACT_ATOMS: atom_id res chain seq x y z
N MET A 1 14.22 -25.10 -81.97
CA MET A 1 14.54 -24.45 -80.68
C MET A 1 14.20 -25.45 -79.58
N THR A 2 15.25 -25.88 -78.90
CA THR A 2 15.45 -26.94 -77.89
C THR A 2 14.52 -26.80 -76.68
N SER A 3 13.84 -27.79 -76.10
CA SER A 3 14.18 -29.14 -75.57
C SER A 3 15.03 -29.17 -74.28
N SER A 4 14.58 -30.02 -73.34
CA SER A 4 15.36 -30.77 -72.30
C SER A 4 15.65 -30.04 -70.97
N SER A 5 15.75 -30.61 -69.76
CA SER A 5 15.48 -31.91 -69.11
C SER A 5 16.11 -31.83 -67.68
N SER A 6 15.54 -32.51 -66.67
CA SER A 6 16.24 -33.27 -65.57
C SER A 6 17.20 -32.53 -64.61
N SER A 7 17.55 -32.91 -63.36
CA SER A 7 17.19 -33.91 -62.34
C SER A 7 18.28 -33.81 -61.24
N HIS A 8 17.97 -34.30 -60.01
CA HIS A 8 18.89 -34.68 -58.91
C HIS A 8 19.50 -33.56 -58.04
N ALA A 9 19.08 -33.41 -56.78
CA ALA A 9 19.36 -34.25 -55.60
C ALA A 9 20.83 -34.21 -55.15
N ASN A 10 21.10 -33.57 -54.00
CA ASN A 10 22.12 -34.08 -53.11
C ASN A 10 21.86 -33.70 -51.63
N THR A 11 21.99 -34.74 -50.82
CA THR A 11 21.84 -34.83 -49.37
C THR A 11 23.07 -34.25 -48.68
N GLN A 12 22.90 -33.47 -47.60
CA GLN A 12 23.90 -33.40 -46.54
C GLN A 12 23.29 -33.02 -45.18
N ARG A 13 23.18 -34.05 -44.33
CA ARG A 13 23.16 -33.95 -42.85
C ARG A 13 24.60 -33.77 -42.37
N LYS A 14 24.81 -32.85 -41.41
CA LYS A 14 25.87 -32.72 -40.38
C LYS A 14 26.04 -31.21 -40.13
N ALA A 15 26.21 -30.67 -38.93
CA ALA A 15 26.26 -31.15 -37.57
C ALA A 15 25.81 -29.97 -36.68
N ALA A 16 25.37 -30.25 -35.45
CA ALA A 16 24.98 -29.23 -34.48
C ALA A 16 26.14 -28.29 -34.11
N PRO A 17 25.90 -26.97 -33.98
CA PRO A 17 26.69 -26.12 -33.13
C PRO A 17 25.94 -25.85 -31.81
N THR A 18 26.60 -26.24 -30.73
CA THR A 18 26.37 -25.83 -29.34
C THR A 18 26.11 -24.33 -29.27
N VAL A 19 24.91 -23.92 -28.84
CA VAL A 19 24.63 -22.51 -28.51
C VAL A 19 24.88 -22.30 -27.03
N ASN A 20 25.84 -21.44 -26.75
CA ASN A 20 26.21 -20.94 -25.43
C ASN A 20 25.00 -20.38 -24.67
N THR A 21 24.65 -21.02 -23.57
CA THR A 21 23.65 -20.55 -22.59
C THR A 21 24.28 -19.58 -21.58
N SER A 22 24.94 -18.53 -22.06
CA SER A 22 25.59 -17.52 -21.21
C SER A 22 25.38 -16.10 -21.74
N ALA A 23 24.11 -15.72 -21.90
CA ALA A 23 23.75 -14.32 -22.24
C ALA A 23 22.35 -13.86 -21.78
N GLN A 24 21.66 -14.56 -20.87
CA GLN A 24 20.34 -14.13 -20.39
C GLN A 24 20.13 -14.17 -18.86
N GLN A 25 21.23 -14.11 -18.09
CA GLN A 25 21.21 -13.72 -16.68
C GLN A 25 21.96 -12.40 -16.52
N GLN A 26 21.35 -11.31 -16.99
CA GLN A 26 21.77 -9.96 -16.67
C GLN A 26 20.56 -9.03 -16.76
N GLN A 27 19.54 -9.32 -15.94
CA GLN A 27 18.46 -8.39 -15.67
C GLN A 27 18.66 -7.85 -14.25
N SER A 28 19.45 -6.79 -14.20
CA SER A 28 19.43 -5.71 -13.21
C SER A 28 19.02 -6.07 -11.78
N SER A 29 19.97 -6.61 -11.01
CA SER A 29 20.03 -6.28 -9.59
C SER A 29 20.26 -4.77 -9.50
N MET A 30 19.21 -3.97 -9.29
CA MET A 30 19.40 -2.57 -8.91
C MET A 30 20.35 -2.58 -7.71
N ASN A 31 21.49 -1.91 -7.85
CA ASN A 31 22.42 -1.73 -6.74
C ASN A 31 21.60 -1.11 -5.60
N ALA A 32 21.68 -1.68 -4.39
CA ALA A 32 20.97 -1.17 -3.22
C ALA A 32 21.19 0.35 -3.04
N THR A 33 22.34 0.85 -3.50
CA THR A 33 22.71 2.26 -3.58
C THR A 33 21.83 3.07 -4.55
N GLU A 34 21.51 2.55 -5.73
CA GLU A 34 20.65 3.21 -6.72
C GLU A 34 19.18 3.20 -6.27
N ALA A 35 18.72 2.11 -5.66
CA ALA A 35 17.39 2.03 -5.06
C ALA A 35 17.24 3.03 -3.89
N PHE A 36 18.29 3.17 -3.06
CA PHE A 36 18.37 4.15 -1.98
C PHE A 36 18.39 5.60 -2.50
N GLN A 37 19.20 5.89 -3.52
CA GLN A 37 19.26 7.21 -4.15
C GLN A 37 17.97 7.60 -4.87
N ALA A 38 17.31 6.65 -5.55
CA ALA A 38 16.01 6.87 -6.17
C ALA A 38 14.93 7.21 -5.14
N ARG A 39 14.97 6.57 -3.96
CA ARG A 39 14.07 6.85 -2.82
C ARG A 39 14.37 8.20 -2.16
N MET A 40 15.64 8.54 -1.95
CA MET A 40 16.10 9.88 -1.50
C MET A 40 15.56 10.99 -2.41
N LYS A 41 15.65 10.77 -3.73
CA LYS A 41 15.20 11.73 -4.74
C LYS A 41 13.67 11.86 -4.82
N LYS A 42 12.94 10.81 -4.44
CA LYS A 42 11.47 10.74 -4.54
C LYS A 42 10.74 11.22 -3.27
N TYR A 43 11.31 11.01 -2.08
CA TYR A 43 10.60 11.22 -0.81
C TYR A 43 11.22 12.29 0.11
N GLY A 44 12.37 12.84 -0.24
CA GLY A 44 13.07 13.82 0.60
C GLY A 44 13.58 13.24 1.93
N THR A 45 14.29 14.07 2.70
CA THR A 45 15.02 13.63 3.91
C THR A 45 14.10 13.19 5.05
N VAL A 46 12.86 13.69 5.14
CA VAL A 46 11.89 13.29 6.18
C VAL A 46 11.43 11.82 6.02
N GLY A 47 11.41 11.29 4.78
CA GLY A 47 11.00 9.91 4.50
C GLY A 47 11.99 8.83 4.96
N LEU A 48 13.23 9.20 5.32
CA LEU A 48 14.26 8.25 5.79
C LEU A 48 14.22 7.98 7.29
N GLY A 49 13.59 8.84 8.08
CA GLY A 49 13.50 8.67 9.53
C GLY A 49 12.51 7.57 9.98
N ILE A 50 11.65 7.08 9.08
CA ILE A 50 10.45 6.30 9.45
C ILE A 50 10.47 4.85 8.92
N ILE A 51 11.49 4.40 8.15
CA ILE A 51 11.59 2.98 7.76
C ILE A 51 12.83 2.31 8.37
N PRO A 52 12.64 1.29 9.24
CA PRO A 52 13.72 0.49 9.79
C PRO A 52 14.14 -0.58 8.77
N ASP A 53 15.01 -0.23 7.82
CA ASP A 53 15.85 -1.24 7.13
C ASP A 53 17.09 -1.63 7.94
N SER A 54 17.07 -1.19 9.20
CA SER A 54 18.07 -1.54 10.18
C SER A 54 18.00 -3.08 10.40
N LEU A 55 16.80 -3.68 10.52
CA LEU A 55 16.64 -5.13 10.77
C LEU A 55 17.14 -5.99 9.62
N GLY A 56 17.03 -5.54 8.36
CA GLY A 56 17.58 -6.24 7.21
C GLY A 56 19.12 -6.29 7.25
N ALA A 57 19.75 -5.16 7.59
CA ALA A 57 21.20 -5.09 7.78
C ALA A 57 21.68 -5.93 8.98
N LEU A 58 20.91 -5.99 10.07
CA LEU A 58 21.18 -6.89 11.20
C LEU A 58 21.03 -8.35 10.80
N HIS A 59 19.99 -8.71 10.05
CA HIS A 59 19.77 -10.09 9.62
C HIS A 59 20.90 -10.57 8.71
N VAL A 60 21.36 -9.72 7.77
CA VAL A 60 22.53 -9.99 6.94
C VAL A 60 23.80 -10.15 7.79
N ALA A 61 24.00 -9.28 8.80
CA ALA A 61 25.12 -9.39 9.73
C ALA A 61 25.03 -10.60 10.70
N GLU A 62 23.82 -11.08 11.01
CA GLU A 62 23.57 -12.26 11.84
C GLU A 62 23.67 -13.56 11.03
N THR A 63 23.36 -13.54 9.74
CA THR A 63 23.59 -14.68 8.82
C THR A 63 25.06 -14.87 8.44
N LEU A 64 25.91 -13.85 8.66
CA LEU A 64 27.35 -13.93 8.40
C LEU A 64 28.15 -14.43 9.63
N ASP A 65 27.55 -14.45 10.82
CA ASP A 65 28.11 -15.02 12.06
C ASP A 65 27.29 -16.25 12.47
N ASP A 66 27.63 -17.40 11.90
CA ASP A 66 27.09 -18.71 12.25
C ASP A 66 27.43 -19.01 13.73
N THR A 67 26.52 -18.74 14.69
CA THR A 67 26.51 -19.35 16.06
C THR A 67 25.41 -18.87 17.02
N THR A 68 24.54 -17.91 16.69
CA THR A 68 23.51 -17.45 17.66
C THR A 68 22.12 -18.04 17.36
N PRO A 69 21.45 -18.71 18.32
CA PRO A 69 20.07 -19.16 18.12
C PRO A 69 19.11 -17.95 18.06
N PRO A 70 18.03 -18.04 17.28
CA PRO A 70 17.15 -16.91 16.99
C PRO A 70 16.43 -16.39 18.25
N PRO A 71 16.17 -15.08 18.35
CA PRO A 71 15.38 -14.51 19.43
C PRO A 71 13.94 -15.02 19.38
N ALA A 72 13.33 -15.19 20.55
CA ALA A 72 11.97 -15.71 20.70
C ALA A 72 10.93 -14.87 19.92
N PRO A 73 9.99 -15.51 19.21
CA PRO A 73 9.01 -14.82 18.40
C PRO A 73 8.03 -14.04 19.27
N THR A 74 7.90 -12.74 19.01
CA THR A 74 6.66 -12.02 19.31
C THR A 74 5.60 -12.57 18.37
N THR A 75 4.65 -13.32 18.91
CA THR A 75 3.52 -13.94 18.21
C THR A 75 2.79 -12.93 17.33
N THR A 76 3.15 -12.92 16.06
CA THR A 76 2.43 -12.24 14.98
C THR A 76 1.41 -13.23 14.43
N GLY A 77 0.27 -12.76 13.90
CA GLY A 77 -0.71 -13.63 13.24
C GLY A 77 -0.12 -14.55 12.16
N ALA A 78 0.96 -14.10 11.53
CA ALA A 78 1.74 -14.86 10.56
C ALA A 78 2.33 -16.17 11.13
N ASP A 79 2.61 -16.24 12.43
CA ASP A 79 3.11 -17.46 13.10
C ASP A 79 2.03 -18.56 13.18
N ALA A 80 0.76 -18.22 12.97
CA ALA A 80 -0.32 -19.20 12.84
C ALA A 80 -0.34 -19.87 11.46
N ILE A 81 0.24 -19.24 10.42
CA ILE A 81 0.33 -19.79 9.05
C ILE A 81 1.58 -20.66 8.96
N ASN A 82 1.46 -21.91 9.40
CA ASN A 82 2.61 -22.80 9.57
C ASN A 82 2.97 -23.59 8.31
N ASN A 83 2.05 -23.70 7.36
CA ASN A 83 2.26 -24.43 6.11
C ASN A 83 1.67 -23.67 4.91
N ARG A 84 2.00 -24.17 3.73
CA ARG A 84 1.55 -23.66 2.43
C ARG A 84 0.02 -23.67 2.30
N ASP A 85 -0.64 -24.73 2.74
CA ASP A 85 -2.08 -24.92 2.56
C ASP A 85 -2.88 -23.93 3.41
N ASP A 86 -2.40 -23.59 4.61
CA ASP A 86 -2.96 -22.53 5.45
C ASP A 86 -2.87 -21.16 4.77
N PHE A 87 -1.73 -20.88 4.10
CA PHE A 87 -1.56 -19.63 3.36
C PHE A 87 -2.48 -19.56 2.14
N LEU A 88 -2.56 -20.64 1.35
CA LEU A 88 -3.50 -20.75 0.23
C LEU A 88 -4.95 -20.56 0.68
N LYS A 89 -5.31 -21.15 1.82
CA LYS A 89 -6.64 -21.00 2.40
C LYS A 89 -6.91 -19.54 2.76
N LEU A 90 -5.96 -18.87 3.41
CA LEU A 90 -6.07 -17.44 3.73
C LEU A 90 -6.29 -16.60 2.46
N LEU A 91 -5.46 -16.78 1.42
CA LEU A 91 -5.58 -16.02 0.17
C LEU A 91 -6.97 -16.20 -0.47
N ASN A 92 -7.49 -17.42 -0.46
CA ASN A 92 -8.83 -17.70 -0.97
C ASN A 92 -9.94 -17.11 -0.11
N GLU A 93 -9.82 -17.17 1.22
CA GLU A 93 -10.78 -16.56 2.14
C GLU A 93 -10.83 -15.04 1.97
N VAL A 94 -9.68 -14.38 1.80
CA VAL A 94 -9.59 -12.94 1.53
C VAL A 94 -10.24 -12.62 0.17
N ALA A 95 -9.92 -13.39 -0.88
CA ALA A 95 -10.55 -13.22 -2.18
C ALA A 95 -12.09 -13.37 -2.11
N ASP A 96 -12.57 -14.43 -1.43
CA ASP A 96 -13.98 -14.71 -1.24
C ASP A 96 -14.66 -13.61 -0.39
N TYR A 97 -13.98 -13.09 0.62
CA TYR A 97 -14.46 -11.96 1.41
C TYR A 97 -14.73 -10.73 0.54
N HIS A 98 -13.77 -10.33 -0.30
CA HIS A 98 -13.95 -9.17 -1.19
C HIS A 98 -15.03 -9.40 -2.26
N ILE A 99 -15.13 -10.62 -2.81
CA ILE A 99 -16.21 -10.99 -3.74
C ILE A 99 -17.58 -10.93 -3.06
N ASN A 100 -17.71 -11.56 -1.89
CA ASN A 100 -18.97 -11.63 -1.16
C ASN A 100 -19.39 -10.29 -0.60
N SER A 101 -18.44 -9.44 -0.18
CA SER A 101 -18.75 -8.09 0.29
C SER A 101 -19.37 -7.24 -0.81
N ARG A 102 -18.81 -7.25 -2.04
CA ARG A 102 -19.40 -6.55 -3.19
C ARG A 102 -20.82 -7.06 -3.50
N LYS A 103 -21.00 -8.38 -3.53
CA LYS A 103 -22.30 -8.99 -3.74
C LYS A 103 -23.32 -8.54 -2.67
N ARG A 104 -22.92 -8.57 -1.40
CA ARG A 104 -23.77 -8.13 -0.27
C ARG A 104 -24.18 -6.66 -0.39
N ILE A 105 -23.28 -5.79 -0.84
CA ILE A 105 -23.56 -4.36 -1.05
C ILE A 105 -24.59 -4.18 -2.18
N SER A 106 -24.41 -4.87 -3.31
CA SER A 106 -25.38 -4.85 -4.43
C SER A 106 -26.74 -5.41 -4.00
N ASP A 107 -26.77 -6.58 -3.35
CA ASP A 107 -27.98 -7.23 -2.85
C ASP A 107 -28.73 -6.31 -1.87
N PHE A 108 -28.01 -5.64 -0.96
CA PHE A 108 -28.60 -4.69 -0.02
C PHE A 108 -29.27 -3.50 -0.72
N ALA A 109 -28.59 -2.87 -1.68
CA ALA A 109 -29.16 -1.77 -2.46
C ALA A 109 -30.43 -2.21 -3.19
N ARG A 110 -30.39 -3.41 -3.78
CA ARG A 110 -31.53 -3.99 -4.50
C ARG A 110 -32.70 -4.32 -3.58
N GLU A 111 -32.45 -4.82 -2.37
CA GLU A 111 -33.50 -5.04 -1.38
C GLU A 111 -34.20 -3.74 -0.99
N LEU A 112 -33.45 -2.65 -0.81
CA LEU A 112 -34.03 -1.33 -0.54
C LEU A 112 -34.94 -0.86 -1.69
N ILE A 113 -34.50 -1.04 -2.93
CA ILE A 113 -35.30 -0.73 -4.13
C ILE A 113 -36.58 -1.58 -4.17
N LYS A 114 -36.45 -2.90 -3.96
CA LYS A 114 -37.59 -3.85 -4.01
C LYS A 114 -38.63 -3.60 -2.91
N LYS A 115 -38.21 -3.15 -1.72
CA LYS A 115 -39.12 -2.82 -0.61
C LYS A 115 -40.06 -1.65 -0.93
N GLY A 116 -39.82 -0.93 -2.02
CA GLY A 116 -40.64 0.20 -2.45
C GLY A 116 -40.27 1.49 -1.71
N GLY A 117 -40.92 2.59 -2.10
CA GLY A 117 -40.53 3.97 -1.76
C GLY A 117 -40.17 4.21 -0.29
N GLY A 118 -39.23 5.15 -0.08
CA GLY A 118 -38.70 5.52 1.23
C GLY A 118 -37.17 5.45 1.29
N TYR A 119 -36.55 4.66 0.40
CA TYR A 119 -35.09 4.62 0.28
C TYR A 119 -34.51 5.97 -0.20
N GLU A 120 -35.31 6.79 -0.89
CA GLU A 120 -34.90 8.12 -1.38
C GLU A 120 -34.68 9.13 -0.26
N ALA A 121 -35.36 8.93 0.87
CA ALA A 121 -35.29 9.74 2.08
C ALA A 121 -34.16 9.32 3.03
N LEU A 122 -33.54 8.15 2.81
CA LEU A 122 -32.44 7.67 3.64
C LEU A 122 -31.24 8.62 3.53
N THR A 123 -30.75 9.04 4.68
CA THR A 123 -29.50 9.82 4.77
C THR A 123 -28.30 8.90 4.65
N PHE A 124 -27.12 9.49 4.44
CA PHE A 124 -25.86 8.74 4.47
C PHE A 124 -25.68 7.98 5.80
N LYS A 125 -26.03 8.62 6.93
CA LYS A 125 -25.88 8.02 8.26
C LYS A 125 -26.84 6.86 8.47
N ASP A 126 -28.06 6.94 7.93
CA ASP A 126 -29.01 5.82 7.98
C ASP A 126 -28.46 4.61 7.21
N LEU A 127 -27.96 4.83 6.00
CA LEU A 127 -27.34 3.77 5.19
C LEU A 127 -26.10 3.17 5.87
N TYR A 128 -25.24 4.01 6.45
CA TYR A 128 -24.07 3.56 7.21
C TYR A 128 -24.47 2.66 8.38
N ASN A 129 -25.45 3.06 9.21
CA ASN A 129 -25.88 2.25 10.35
C ASN A 129 -26.49 0.92 9.90
N MET A 130 -27.36 0.95 8.87
CA MET A 130 -27.96 -0.27 8.33
C MET A 130 -26.91 -1.24 7.77
N LEU A 131 -25.89 -0.74 7.09
CA LEU A 131 -24.78 -1.55 6.59
C LEU A 131 -23.90 -2.07 7.73
N LEU A 132 -23.60 -1.24 8.72
CA LEU A 132 -22.83 -1.65 9.91
C LEU A 132 -23.49 -2.88 10.57
N ASP A 133 -24.82 -2.86 10.69
CA ASP A 133 -25.62 -3.94 11.27
C ASP A 133 -25.62 -5.25 10.44
N LEU A 134 -25.28 -5.21 9.15
CA LEU A 134 -25.10 -6.43 8.33
C LEU A 134 -23.86 -7.25 8.74
N GLY A 135 -22.90 -6.64 9.46
CA GLY A 135 -21.70 -7.29 9.97
C GLY A 135 -20.69 -7.74 8.91
N GLN A 136 -19.63 -8.41 9.37
CA GLN A 136 -18.53 -8.97 8.55
C GLN A 136 -17.85 -7.93 7.65
N TRP A 137 -17.35 -6.86 8.27
CA TRP A 137 -16.60 -5.77 7.62
C TRP A 137 -15.10 -5.84 7.85
N LYS A 138 -14.62 -6.88 8.52
CA LYS A 138 -13.19 -7.12 8.78
C LYS A 138 -12.67 -8.13 7.78
N ASP A 139 -11.49 -7.84 7.24
CA ASP A 139 -10.82 -8.75 6.31
C ASP A 139 -10.28 -9.98 7.06
N PRO A 140 -10.38 -11.21 6.52
CA PRO A 140 -9.87 -12.41 7.17
C PRO A 140 -8.37 -12.40 7.52
N ALA A 141 -7.55 -11.62 6.80
CA ALA A 141 -6.16 -11.39 7.15
C ALA A 141 -6.04 -10.39 8.31
N GLU A 142 -6.78 -9.27 8.27
CA GLU A 142 -6.84 -8.30 9.36
C GLU A 142 -7.33 -8.92 10.68
N GLU A 143 -8.34 -9.80 10.64
CA GLU A 143 -8.85 -10.51 11.82
C GLU A 143 -7.80 -11.41 12.46
N ARG A 144 -6.86 -11.92 11.66
CA ARG A 144 -5.73 -12.71 12.12
C ARG A 144 -4.53 -11.86 12.50
N GLY A 145 -4.59 -10.53 12.34
CA GLY A 145 -3.45 -9.64 12.58
C GLY A 145 -2.34 -9.82 11.54
N ILE A 146 -2.69 -10.27 10.34
CA ILE A 146 -1.78 -10.43 9.19
C ILE A 146 -1.89 -9.16 8.34
N ASN A 147 -0.77 -8.49 8.11
CA ASN A 147 -0.69 -7.30 7.27
C ASN A 147 -0.11 -7.61 5.88
N ASP A 148 -0.10 -6.62 4.98
CA ASP A 148 0.41 -6.79 3.61
C ASP A 148 1.88 -7.24 3.55
N ARG A 149 2.72 -6.83 4.51
CA ARG A 149 4.12 -7.25 4.59
C ARG A 149 4.22 -8.73 4.98
N ASP A 150 3.34 -9.20 5.86
CA ASP A 150 3.27 -10.61 6.23
C ASP A 150 2.83 -11.45 5.02
N ILE A 151 1.81 -10.99 4.27
CA ILE A 151 1.35 -11.64 3.03
C ILE A 151 2.48 -11.71 2.00
N GLN A 152 3.23 -10.64 1.78
CA GLN A 152 4.39 -10.63 0.88
C GLN A 152 5.47 -11.62 1.32
N SER A 153 5.76 -11.66 2.63
CA SER A 153 6.77 -12.56 3.19
C SER A 153 6.36 -14.04 3.05
N LEU A 154 5.06 -14.34 3.28
CA LEU A 154 4.49 -15.67 3.10
C LEU A 154 4.45 -16.09 1.62
N ALA A 155 4.16 -15.16 0.70
CA ALA A 155 4.20 -15.40 -0.73
C ALA A 155 5.61 -15.74 -1.23
N MET A 156 6.64 -15.05 -0.74
CA MET A 156 8.04 -15.39 -1.06
C MET A 156 8.46 -16.73 -0.44
N LYS A 157 7.95 -17.07 0.75
CA LYS A 157 8.26 -18.33 1.44
C LYS A 157 7.65 -19.55 0.74
N TYR A 158 6.45 -19.41 0.20
CA TYR A 158 5.70 -20.49 -0.47
C TYR A 158 5.55 -20.22 -1.97
N ASP A 159 6.61 -19.70 -2.63
CA ASP A 159 6.59 -19.33 -4.04
C ASP A 159 6.33 -20.54 -4.95
N ASP A 160 5.08 -20.67 -5.37
CA ASP A 160 4.61 -21.70 -6.29
C ASP A 160 3.43 -21.21 -7.15
N ASP A 161 3.16 -21.93 -8.23
CA ASP A 161 2.15 -21.55 -9.23
C ASP A 161 0.73 -21.41 -8.67
N GLU A 162 0.32 -22.21 -7.67
CA GLU A 162 -1.03 -22.12 -7.12
C GLU A 162 -1.14 -20.96 -6.12
N VAL A 163 -0.09 -20.73 -5.32
CA VAL A 163 0.00 -19.57 -4.41
C VAL A 163 -0.01 -18.27 -5.22
N ASN A 164 0.75 -18.21 -6.30
CA ASN A 164 0.77 -17.06 -7.20
C ASN A 164 -0.59 -16.82 -7.85
N LYS A 165 -1.29 -17.87 -8.32
CA LYS A 165 -2.67 -17.76 -8.84
C LYS A 165 -3.67 -17.31 -7.77
N ALA A 166 -3.58 -17.84 -6.56
CA ALA A 166 -4.45 -17.45 -5.46
C ALA A 166 -4.19 -16.00 -5.03
N GLY A 167 -2.92 -15.57 -5.03
CA GLY A 167 -2.51 -14.18 -4.79
C GLY A 167 -3.02 -13.24 -5.87
N GLU A 168 -2.91 -13.61 -7.14
CA GLU A 168 -3.48 -12.85 -8.26
C GLU A 168 -5.00 -12.73 -8.12
N ARG A 169 -5.70 -13.84 -7.80
CA ARG A 169 -7.13 -13.85 -7.52
C ARG A 169 -7.49 -12.90 -6.37
N MET A 170 -6.74 -12.94 -5.26
CA MET A 170 -6.94 -12.04 -4.13
C MET A 170 -6.78 -10.57 -4.54
N MET A 171 -5.71 -10.23 -5.26
CA MET A 171 -5.47 -8.86 -5.74
C MET A 171 -6.56 -8.38 -6.69
N LEU A 172 -6.96 -9.21 -7.65
CA LEU A 172 -8.06 -8.90 -8.56
C LEU A 172 -9.37 -8.74 -7.79
N ALA A 173 -9.63 -9.53 -6.75
CA ALA A 173 -10.84 -9.40 -5.92
C ALA A 173 -10.87 -8.05 -5.18
N GLN A 174 -9.73 -7.64 -4.63
CA GLN A 174 -9.54 -6.37 -3.92
C GLN A 174 -9.72 -5.15 -4.83
N GLN A 175 -9.19 -5.21 -6.05
CA GLN A 175 -9.28 -4.13 -7.03
C GLN A 175 -10.62 -4.06 -7.75
N GLY A 176 -11.54 -4.98 -7.46
CA GLY A 176 -12.77 -5.15 -8.22
C GLY A 176 -12.58 -5.77 -9.61
N GLY A 177 -11.35 -6.14 -9.98
CA GLY A 177 -10.97 -6.72 -11.27
C GLY A 177 -11.39 -8.18 -11.46
N ILE A 178 -11.74 -8.91 -10.41
CA ILE A 178 -12.59 -10.10 -10.60
C ILE A 178 -13.99 -9.58 -10.90
N SER A 179 -14.33 -9.62 -12.19
CA SER A 179 -15.69 -9.56 -12.69
C SER A 179 -16.48 -10.66 -11.98
N VAL A 180 -17.18 -10.28 -10.91
CA VAL A 180 -18.27 -11.11 -10.41
C VAL A 180 -19.31 -10.98 -11.51
N PRO A 181 -19.69 -12.07 -12.21
CA PRO A 181 -20.70 -11.96 -13.23
C PRO A 181 -21.92 -11.29 -12.59
N PRO A 182 -22.42 -10.17 -13.12
CA PRO A 182 -23.52 -9.45 -12.50
C PRO A 182 -24.70 -10.42 -12.40
N VAL A 183 -24.97 -10.87 -11.18
CA VAL A 183 -25.77 -12.08 -10.89
C VAL A 183 -27.24 -11.82 -11.23
N HIS A 184 -27.64 -10.55 -11.24
CA HIS A 184 -29.01 -10.12 -11.41
C HIS A 184 -29.23 -9.24 -12.64
N ALA A 185 -28.21 -9.07 -13.47
CA ALA A 185 -28.34 -8.31 -14.70
C ALA A 185 -29.32 -8.97 -15.68
N THR A 186 -30.20 -8.15 -16.21
CA THR A 186 -31.11 -8.47 -17.29
C THR A 186 -30.43 -8.11 -18.61
N LYS A 187 -29.96 -9.13 -19.33
CA LYS A 187 -29.22 -8.95 -20.60
C LYS A 187 -29.90 -7.99 -21.58
N SER A 188 -31.23 -8.05 -21.73
CA SER A 188 -31.96 -7.14 -22.63
C SER A 188 -31.92 -5.68 -22.20
N VAL A 189 -31.87 -5.42 -20.89
CA VAL A 189 -31.72 -4.06 -20.34
C VAL A 189 -30.29 -3.59 -20.59
N ALA A 190 -29.30 -4.40 -20.21
CA ALA A 190 -27.88 -4.08 -20.41
C ALA A 190 -27.50 -3.85 -21.89
N ASP A 191 -28.04 -4.67 -22.81
CA ASP A 191 -27.84 -4.51 -24.25
C ASP A 191 -28.45 -3.19 -24.79
N GLY A 192 -29.51 -2.69 -24.13
CA GLY A 192 -30.16 -1.42 -24.43
C GLY A 192 -29.40 -0.18 -23.91
N ILE A 193 -28.40 -0.35 -23.05
CA ILE A 193 -27.57 0.75 -22.55
C ILE A 193 -26.45 1.00 -23.55
N ASP A 194 -26.50 2.13 -24.24
CA ASP A 194 -25.45 2.56 -25.17
C ASP A 194 -24.31 3.31 -24.46
N ARG A 195 -23.21 3.53 -25.21
CA ARG A 195 -22.02 4.24 -24.69
C ARG A 195 -22.34 5.62 -24.13
N LYS A 196 -23.24 6.38 -24.79
CA LYS A 196 -23.61 7.74 -24.35
C LYS A 196 -24.35 7.69 -23.01
N LYS A 197 -25.20 6.68 -22.82
CA LYS A 197 -25.94 6.46 -21.59
C LYS A 197 -25.01 6.06 -20.45
N VAL A 198 -24.04 5.16 -20.69
CA VAL A 198 -23.00 4.81 -19.70
C VAL A 198 -22.28 6.07 -19.20
N ILE A 199 -21.79 6.91 -20.12
CA ILE A 199 -21.08 8.15 -19.75
C ILE A 199 -22.00 9.11 -18.98
N SER A 200 -23.27 9.20 -19.38
CA SER A 200 -24.25 10.06 -18.71
C SER A 200 -24.54 9.59 -17.27
N ILE A 201 -24.59 8.27 -17.06
CA ILE A 201 -24.75 7.69 -15.73
C ILE A 201 -23.51 7.95 -14.88
N HIS A 202 -22.30 7.75 -15.41
CA HIS A 202 -21.05 8.02 -14.67
C HIS A 202 -20.93 9.52 -14.28
N LYS A 203 -21.32 10.44 -15.17
CA LYS A 203 -21.45 11.88 -14.85
C LYS A 203 -22.38 12.14 -13.68
N PHE A 204 -23.54 11.48 -13.68
CA PHE A 204 -24.51 11.60 -12.60
C PHE A 204 -23.99 10.99 -11.30
N MET A 205 -23.32 9.83 -11.36
CA MET A 205 -22.66 9.19 -10.21
C MET A 205 -21.66 10.17 -9.59
N ASN A 206 -20.79 10.79 -10.40
CA ASN A 206 -19.84 11.79 -9.95
C ASN A 206 -20.50 12.98 -9.24
N LYS A 207 -21.52 13.59 -9.87
CA LYS A 207 -22.25 14.71 -9.27
C LYS A 207 -22.91 14.32 -7.95
N THR A 208 -23.45 13.12 -7.87
CA THR A 208 -24.07 12.60 -6.64
C THR A 208 -23.02 12.33 -5.58
N PHE A 209 -21.88 11.74 -5.96
CA PHE A 209 -20.83 11.39 -5.04
C PHE A 209 -20.12 12.62 -4.46
N LEU A 210 -19.87 13.66 -5.28
CA LEU A 210 -19.37 14.95 -4.80
C LEU A 210 -20.30 15.60 -3.76
N ARG A 211 -21.62 15.52 -3.96
CA ARG A 211 -22.62 16.02 -2.98
C ARG A 211 -22.59 15.19 -1.70
N LEU A 212 -22.41 13.88 -1.82
CA LEU A 212 -22.28 12.98 -0.67
C LEU A 212 -21.02 13.31 0.12
N VAL A 213 -19.85 13.47 -0.52
CA VAL A 213 -18.61 13.87 0.14
C VAL A 213 -18.76 15.22 0.84
N ALA A 214 -19.41 16.20 0.20
CA ALA A 214 -19.70 17.48 0.82
C ALA A 214 -20.65 17.37 2.04
N THR A 215 -21.53 16.38 2.06
CA THR A 215 -22.42 16.08 3.20
C THR A 215 -21.65 15.36 4.31
N PHE A 216 -20.85 14.35 3.96
CA PHE A 216 -19.98 13.62 4.88
C PHE A 216 -19.01 14.56 5.60
N LYS A 217 -18.43 15.52 4.89
CA LYS A 217 -17.54 16.55 5.47
C LYS A 217 -18.19 17.37 6.60
N LYS A 218 -19.53 17.49 6.62
CA LYS A 218 -20.25 18.22 7.67
C LYS A 218 -20.46 17.40 8.95
N ILE A 219 -20.23 16.09 8.91
CA ILE A 219 -20.25 15.24 10.10
C ILE A 219 -19.06 15.64 11.00
N PRO A 220 -19.25 15.77 12.33
CA PRO A 220 -18.16 16.03 13.25
C PRO A 220 -16.99 15.08 13.02
N GLN A 221 -15.78 15.63 13.07
CA GLN A 221 -14.56 14.89 12.77
C GLN A 221 -14.36 13.70 13.72
N THR A 222 -14.65 13.88 15.00
CA THR A 222 -14.60 12.80 16.00
C THR A 222 -15.52 11.63 15.63
N GLU A 223 -16.75 11.93 15.20
CA GLU A 223 -17.71 10.93 14.76
C GLU A 223 -17.22 10.21 13.50
N ARG A 224 -16.65 10.93 12.52
CA ARG A 224 -16.09 10.31 11.29
C ARG A 224 -14.96 9.31 11.57
N TYR A 225 -14.22 9.46 12.66
CA TYR A 225 -13.12 8.56 13.03
C TYR A 225 -13.58 7.28 13.71
N GLU A 226 -14.73 7.34 14.35
CA GLU A 226 -15.37 6.15 14.89
C GLU A 226 -16.05 5.33 13.77
N MET A 227 -16.24 5.92 12.59
CA MET A 227 -16.82 5.23 11.45
C MET A 227 -15.82 4.28 10.79
N LEU A 228 -16.25 3.03 10.56
CA LEU A 228 -15.42 2.01 9.91
C LEU A 228 -15.29 2.35 8.41
N PRO A 229 -14.07 2.58 7.87
CA PRO A 229 -13.90 3.06 6.49
C PRO A 229 -14.56 2.19 5.42
N LYS A 230 -14.50 0.85 5.58
CA LYS A 230 -15.16 -0.10 4.66
C LYS A 230 -16.68 0.05 4.62
N VAL A 231 -17.29 0.40 5.76
CA VAL A 231 -18.75 0.65 5.84
C VAL A 231 -19.08 2.03 5.26
N VAL A 232 -18.21 3.03 5.43
CA VAL A 232 -18.35 4.34 4.80
C VAL A 232 -18.34 4.20 3.27
N GLU A 233 -17.38 3.43 2.72
CA GLU A 233 -17.29 3.12 1.30
C GLU A 233 -18.56 2.43 0.79
N ALA A 234 -18.99 1.35 1.47
CA ALA A 234 -20.22 0.65 1.14
C ALA A 234 -21.46 1.56 1.19
N ALA A 235 -21.57 2.42 2.21
CA ALA A 235 -22.69 3.35 2.34
C ALA A 235 -22.70 4.39 1.22
N ALA A 236 -21.53 4.85 0.79
CA ALA A 236 -21.40 5.75 -0.34
C ALA A 236 -21.80 5.07 -1.65
N GLU A 237 -21.34 3.84 -1.89
CA GLU A 237 -21.69 3.03 -3.05
C GLU A 237 -23.21 2.82 -3.12
N VAL A 238 -23.83 2.32 -2.04
CA VAL A 238 -25.28 2.13 -1.97
C VAL A 238 -26.01 3.45 -2.21
N HIS A 239 -25.58 4.54 -1.60
CA HIS A 239 -26.22 5.84 -1.79
C HIS A 239 -26.20 6.28 -3.27
N VAL A 240 -25.05 6.14 -3.94
CA VAL A 240 -24.93 6.47 -5.36
C VAL A 240 -25.80 5.54 -6.21
N THR A 241 -25.77 4.23 -5.95
CA THR A 241 -26.59 3.22 -6.63
C THR A 241 -28.08 3.51 -6.53
N LEU A 242 -28.59 3.83 -5.34
CA LEU A 242 -30.00 4.18 -5.13
C LEU A 242 -30.40 5.45 -5.91
N LYS A 243 -29.51 6.45 -5.98
CA LYS A 243 -29.76 7.67 -6.76
C LYS A 243 -29.70 7.43 -8.27
N VAL A 244 -28.79 6.57 -8.74
CA VAL A 244 -28.74 6.14 -10.15
C VAL A 244 -30.02 5.41 -10.53
N TYR A 245 -30.46 4.47 -9.71
CA TYR A 245 -31.71 3.75 -9.94
C TYR A 245 -32.92 4.70 -9.98
N SER A 246 -32.97 5.68 -9.07
CA SER A 246 -34.05 6.66 -9.03
C SER A 246 -34.12 7.54 -10.29
N GLU A 247 -32.96 7.91 -10.84
CA GLU A 247 -32.88 8.81 -12.01
C GLU A 247 -33.04 8.05 -13.34
N PHE A 248 -32.45 6.86 -13.44
CA PHE A 248 -32.31 6.16 -14.72
C PHE A 248 -33.12 4.87 -14.81
N HIS A 249 -33.65 4.36 -13.69
CA HIS A 249 -34.30 3.06 -13.57
C HIS A 249 -33.44 1.91 -14.12
N ILE A 250 -32.13 2.00 -13.88
CA ILE A 250 -31.13 1.01 -14.25
C ILE A 250 -30.52 0.45 -12.97
N ASP A 251 -30.51 -0.87 -12.83
CA ASP A 251 -29.86 -1.57 -11.72
C ASP A 251 -28.32 -1.49 -11.88
N ALA A 252 -27.58 -1.56 -10.77
CA ALA A 252 -26.11 -1.50 -10.79
C ALA A 252 -25.52 -2.68 -11.60
N ASP A 253 -26.09 -3.87 -11.43
CA ASP A 253 -25.69 -5.07 -12.17
C ASP A 253 -25.88 -4.90 -13.69
N ASP A 254 -26.97 -4.27 -14.13
CA ASP A 254 -27.26 -3.99 -15.55
C ASP A 254 -26.24 -3.01 -16.14
N LEU A 255 -25.90 -1.96 -15.38
CA LEU A 255 -24.89 -0.98 -15.76
C LEU A 255 -23.50 -1.63 -15.86
N GLU A 256 -23.12 -2.45 -14.88
CA GLU A 256 -21.84 -3.16 -14.88
C GLU A 256 -21.73 -4.10 -16.09
N MET A 257 -22.77 -4.88 -16.38
CA MET A 257 -22.81 -5.73 -17.58
C MET A 257 -22.65 -4.91 -18.86
N ALA A 258 -23.30 -3.75 -18.95
CA ALA A 258 -23.17 -2.86 -20.10
C ALA A 258 -21.75 -2.29 -20.25
N VAL A 259 -21.11 -1.90 -19.14
CA VAL A 259 -19.71 -1.42 -19.10
C VAL A 259 -18.75 -2.52 -19.54
N GLN A 260 -18.85 -3.73 -18.96
CA GLN A 260 -18.01 -4.88 -19.30
C GLN A 260 -18.11 -5.23 -20.80
N ARG A 261 -19.34 -5.24 -21.36
CA ARG A 261 -19.56 -5.48 -22.79
C ARG A 261 -18.86 -4.45 -23.69
N MET A 262 -18.78 -3.21 -23.23
CA MET A 262 -18.24 -2.08 -23.99
C MET A 262 -16.82 -1.68 -23.55
N GLU A 263 -16.15 -2.48 -22.73
CA GLU A 263 -14.86 -2.17 -22.09
C GLU A 263 -13.85 -1.58 -23.07
N LYS A 264 -13.56 -2.27 -24.19
CA LYS A 264 -12.63 -1.78 -25.22
C LYS A 264 -13.03 -0.44 -25.85
N GLN A 265 -14.33 -0.16 -25.98
CA GLN A 265 -14.80 1.10 -26.55
C GLN A 265 -14.74 2.24 -25.54
N LEU A 266 -14.91 1.92 -24.26
CA LEU A 266 -14.84 2.86 -23.15
C LEU A 266 -13.39 3.19 -22.77
N GLU A 267 -12.48 2.22 -22.93
CA GLU A 267 -11.04 2.39 -22.69
C GLU A 267 -10.46 3.57 -23.48
N ASP A 268 -10.83 3.67 -24.77
CA ASP A 268 -10.38 4.75 -25.66
C ASP A 268 -11.22 6.05 -25.57
N ASP A 269 -12.35 6.04 -24.84
CA ASP A 269 -13.26 7.18 -24.76
C ASP A 269 -12.81 8.16 -23.66
N LYS A 270 -12.21 9.29 -24.07
CA LYS A 270 -11.72 10.32 -23.14
C LYS A 270 -12.79 10.84 -22.17
N ALA A 271 -14.05 10.91 -22.59
CA ALA A 271 -15.11 11.40 -21.71
C ALA A 271 -15.43 10.36 -20.64
N TYR A 272 -15.39 9.07 -20.96
CA TYR A 272 -15.53 8.03 -19.94
C TYR A 272 -14.35 8.03 -18.96
N GLN A 273 -13.11 8.08 -19.47
CA GLN A 273 -11.90 8.08 -18.65
C GLN A 273 -11.88 9.23 -17.64
N GLN A 274 -12.23 10.46 -18.07
CA GLN A 274 -12.32 11.62 -17.18
C GLN A 274 -13.32 11.40 -16.03
N GLU A 275 -14.47 10.77 -16.31
CA GLU A 275 -15.47 10.51 -15.30
C GLU A 275 -15.05 9.38 -14.35
N ALA A 276 -14.40 8.32 -14.86
CA ALA A 276 -13.86 7.23 -14.05
C ALA A 276 -12.74 7.72 -13.11
N GLU A 277 -11.81 8.53 -13.62
CA GLU A 277 -10.76 9.17 -12.82
C GLU A 277 -11.35 10.08 -11.73
N MET A 278 -12.38 10.86 -12.07
CA MET A 278 -13.04 11.75 -11.10
C MET A 278 -13.77 10.96 -10.00
N LEU A 279 -14.37 9.81 -10.33
CA LEU A 279 -14.98 8.91 -9.34
C LEU A 279 -13.92 8.37 -8.38
N ALA A 280 -12.81 7.85 -8.92
CA ALA A 280 -11.69 7.34 -8.13
C ALA A 280 -11.10 8.42 -7.21
N HIS A 281 -10.89 9.63 -7.72
CA HIS A 281 -10.42 10.77 -6.93
C HIS A 281 -11.40 11.18 -5.84
N THR A 282 -12.70 11.13 -6.12
CA THR A 282 -13.74 11.47 -5.13
C THR A 282 -13.82 10.40 -4.03
N MET A 283 -13.62 9.12 -4.37
CA MET A 283 -13.51 8.04 -3.39
C MET A 283 -12.27 8.22 -2.50
N ALA A 284 -11.12 8.55 -3.09
CA ALA A 284 -9.91 8.82 -2.32
C ALA A 284 -10.11 9.96 -1.31
N LYS A 285 -10.83 11.02 -1.69
CA LYS A 285 -11.21 12.12 -0.77
C LYS A 285 -12.13 11.66 0.35
N LEU A 286 -13.08 10.77 0.07
CA LEU A 286 -13.94 10.20 1.11
C LEU A 286 -13.09 9.44 2.15
N HIS A 287 -12.15 8.61 1.68
CA HIS A 287 -11.22 7.90 2.55
C HIS A 287 -10.34 8.85 3.36
N GLU A 288 -9.84 9.93 2.76
CA GLU A 288 -9.09 10.98 3.46
C GLU A 288 -9.91 11.58 4.62
N TYR A 289 -11.22 11.78 4.42
CA TYR A 289 -12.11 12.28 5.47
C TYR A 289 -12.41 11.28 6.59
N CYS A 290 -12.14 10.00 6.39
CA CYS A 290 -12.25 8.96 7.41
C CYS A 290 -10.97 8.82 8.24
N ARG A 291 -9.84 9.37 7.77
CA ARG A 291 -8.57 9.24 8.49
C ARG A 291 -8.47 10.20 9.66
N PRO A 292 -7.94 9.76 10.81
CA PRO A 292 -7.64 10.63 11.93
C PRO A 292 -6.68 11.74 11.49
N LEU A 293 -7.18 12.97 11.53
CA LEU A 293 -6.43 14.20 11.37
C LEU A 293 -6.24 14.69 12.79
N LEU A 294 -4.99 14.76 13.23
CA LEU A 294 -4.66 15.49 14.43
C LEU A 294 -5.14 16.93 14.25
N LEU A 295 -5.86 17.46 15.23
CA LEU A 295 -6.13 18.89 15.28
C LEU A 295 -4.80 19.66 15.34
N GLU A 296 -4.82 20.95 15.00
CA GLU A 296 -3.60 21.75 14.94
C GLU A 296 -2.77 21.68 16.24
N ASP A 297 -3.42 21.85 17.40
CA ASP A 297 -2.78 21.76 18.72
C ASP A 297 -2.23 20.35 19.03
N GLU A 298 -2.90 19.31 18.53
CA GLU A 298 -2.47 17.92 18.73
C GLU A 298 -1.29 17.60 17.81
N PHE A 299 -1.34 18.08 16.57
CA PHE A 299 -0.26 17.96 15.60
C PHE A 299 0.98 18.72 16.06
N GLU A 300 0.82 19.92 16.61
CA GLU A 300 1.90 20.70 17.20
C GLU A 300 2.62 19.94 18.31
N LYS A 301 1.88 19.41 19.28
CA LYS A 301 2.45 18.60 20.38
C LYS A 301 3.12 17.32 19.87
N MET A 302 2.51 16.67 18.88
CA MET A 302 3.12 15.51 18.23
C MET A 302 4.45 15.89 17.55
N MET A 303 4.50 17.04 16.86
CA MET A 303 5.72 17.54 16.23
C MET A 303 6.81 17.88 17.25
N GLU A 304 6.45 18.41 18.43
CA GLU A 304 7.39 18.61 19.54
C GLU A 304 8.02 17.30 20.01
N LEU A 305 7.20 16.26 20.24
CA LEU A 305 7.69 14.93 20.60
C LEU A 305 8.59 14.34 19.52
N LEU A 306 8.21 14.43 18.25
CA LEU A 306 9.05 13.97 17.13
C LEU A 306 10.40 14.70 17.11
N TYR A 307 10.42 16.00 17.38
CA TYR A 307 11.65 16.78 17.46
C TYR A 307 12.55 16.37 18.64
N GLU A 308 11.96 16.13 19.81
CA GLU A 308 12.68 15.61 20.98
C GLU A 308 13.30 14.23 20.69
N GLN A 309 12.55 13.36 20.01
CA GLN A 309 13.03 12.05 19.59
C GLN A 309 14.18 12.14 18.59
N ASN A 310 14.08 13.03 17.61
CA ASN A 310 15.16 13.30 16.66
C ASN A 310 16.41 13.81 17.37
N THR A 311 16.24 14.73 18.33
CA THR A 311 17.34 15.27 19.14
C THR A 311 18.00 14.18 20.00
N SER A 312 17.20 13.33 20.63
CA SER A 312 17.65 12.21 21.46
C SER A 312 18.41 11.18 20.62
N THR A 313 17.87 10.83 19.46
CA THR A 313 18.48 9.91 18.48
C THR A 313 19.81 10.44 17.98
N ARG A 314 19.93 11.75 17.71
CA ARG A 314 21.21 12.40 17.36
C ARG A 314 22.25 12.26 18.47
N LYS A 315 21.87 12.49 19.73
CA LYS A 315 22.80 12.34 20.87
C LYS A 315 23.31 10.91 21.01
N LEU A 316 22.42 9.92 20.84
CA LEU A 316 22.84 8.53 20.85
C LEU A 316 23.79 8.24 19.68
N TRP A 317 23.48 8.70 18.47
CA TRP A 317 24.35 8.51 17.32
C TRP A 317 25.73 9.12 17.51
N ALA A 318 25.81 10.36 18.00
CA ALA A 318 27.09 11.00 18.30
C ALA A 318 27.91 10.15 19.30
N LYS A 319 27.26 9.63 20.35
CA LYS A 319 27.88 8.73 21.32
C LYS A 319 28.35 7.42 20.68
N LEU A 320 27.51 6.77 19.87
CA LEU A 320 27.85 5.52 19.18
C LEU A 320 28.98 5.74 18.17
N TYR A 321 28.96 6.85 17.45
CA TYR A 321 30.01 7.26 16.52
C TYR A 321 31.34 7.46 17.25
N ASP A 322 31.35 8.18 18.38
CA ASP A 322 32.56 8.33 19.20
C ASP A 322 33.07 6.98 19.74
N MET A 323 32.16 6.07 20.10
CA MET A 323 32.55 4.74 20.57
C MET A 323 33.13 3.86 19.46
N LEU A 324 32.66 4.03 18.22
CA LEU A 324 33.18 3.36 17.04
C LEU A 324 34.48 4.01 16.56
N PHE A 325 34.54 5.32 16.38
CA PHE A 325 35.56 5.99 15.56
C PHE A 325 36.43 7.02 16.29
N SER A 326 36.31 7.18 17.62
CA SER A 326 37.12 8.18 18.33
C SER A 326 38.63 7.89 18.21
N SER A 327 39.33 8.81 17.56
CA SER A 327 40.77 8.82 17.26
C SER A 327 41.71 8.83 18.48
N LYS A 328 41.16 8.89 19.69
CA LYS A 328 41.95 8.79 20.94
C LYS A 328 42.24 7.34 21.34
N ALA A 329 41.65 6.36 20.67
CA ALA A 329 42.04 4.97 20.77
C ALA A 329 43.09 4.65 19.70
N THR A 330 44.10 3.87 20.07
CA THR A 330 45.10 3.29 19.15
C THR A 330 44.45 2.60 17.93
N PRO A 331 45.17 2.44 16.81
CA PRO A 331 44.62 2.07 15.49
C PRO A 331 43.71 0.83 15.43
N ASP A 332 43.72 -0.05 16.44
CA ASP A 332 43.01 -1.34 16.42
C ASP A 332 41.84 -1.46 17.41
N HIS A 333 41.37 -0.39 18.06
CA HIS A 333 40.36 -0.51 19.13
C HIS A 333 39.11 0.36 18.93
N HIS A 334 38.16 -0.14 18.14
CA HIS A 334 36.76 0.21 18.34
C HIS A 334 36.35 -0.17 19.79
N LYS A 335 35.74 0.74 20.56
CA LYS A 335 35.31 0.42 21.94
C LYS A 335 34.12 -0.55 21.98
N ILE A 336 33.36 -0.61 20.89
CA ILE A 336 32.24 -1.52 20.69
C ILE A 336 32.25 -2.02 19.25
N SER A 337 31.71 -3.22 19.02
CA SER A 337 31.47 -3.71 17.67
C SER A 337 30.36 -2.90 16.99
N ILE A 338 30.37 -2.86 15.65
CA ILE A 338 29.29 -2.29 14.84
C ILE A 338 27.94 -2.93 15.19
N LYS A 339 27.92 -4.25 15.44
CA LYS A 339 26.73 -5.01 15.86
C LYS A 339 26.16 -4.51 17.20
N THR A 340 27.04 -4.24 18.17
CA THR A 340 26.63 -3.67 19.47
C THR A 340 26.07 -2.26 19.30
N ALA A 341 26.74 -1.40 18.53
CA ALA A 341 26.27 -0.04 18.27
C ALA A 341 24.89 -0.04 17.62
N TYR A 342 24.71 -0.93 16.64
CA TYR A 342 23.46 -1.10 15.93
C TYR A 342 22.32 -1.62 16.86
N ARG A 343 22.58 -2.58 17.74
CA ARG A 343 21.59 -3.05 18.73
C ARG A 343 21.14 -1.95 19.69
N GLU A 344 22.07 -1.11 20.15
CA GLU A 344 21.76 0.05 20.98
C GLU A 344 20.90 1.08 20.22
N PHE A 345 21.20 1.31 18.94
CA PHE A 345 20.37 2.17 18.10
C PHE A 345 18.93 1.63 17.96
N VAL A 346 18.76 0.34 17.64
CA VAL A 346 17.42 -0.27 17.53
C VAL A 346 16.65 -0.18 18.84
N LYS A 347 17.31 -0.45 19.97
CA LYS A 347 16.70 -0.36 21.29
C LYS A 347 16.16 1.05 21.54
N HIS A 348 16.96 2.07 21.26
CA HIS A 348 16.57 3.47 21.39
C HIS A 348 15.43 3.87 20.47
N THR A 349 15.43 3.43 19.20
CA THR A 349 14.32 3.68 18.28
C THR A 349 13.02 3.05 18.76
N LYS A 350 13.07 1.84 19.33
CA LYS A 350 11.90 1.19 19.94
C LYS A 350 11.38 1.97 21.15
N GLU A 351 12.27 2.46 22.01
CA GLU A 351 11.91 3.29 23.17
C GLU A 351 11.26 4.61 22.75
N ASN A 352 11.78 5.26 21.70
CA ASN A 352 11.17 6.48 21.14
C ASN A 352 9.80 6.21 20.52
N SER A 353 9.67 5.17 19.69
CA SER A 353 8.37 4.78 19.12
C SER A 353 7.33 4.48 20.21
N LYS A 354 7.74 3.82 21.29
CA LYS A 354 6.88 3.60 22.46
C LYS A 354 6.39 4.91 23.08
N ALA A 355 7.25 5.92 23.20
CA ALA A 355 6.85 7.21 23.79
C ALA A 355 5.75 7.93 22.98
N MET A 356 5.76 7.85 21.63
CA MET A 356 4.67 8.39 20.79
C MET A 356 3.34 7.67 21.06
N LYS A 357 3.42 6.34 21.16
CA LYS A 357 2.26 5.49 21.42
C LYS A 357 1.69 5.71 22.82
N ASP A 358 2.55 5.81 23.83
CA ASP A 358 2.16 6.08 25.21
C ASP A 358 1.51 7.49 25.37
N ALA A 359 1.89 8.44 24.51
CA ALA A 359 1.26 9.76 24.43
C ALA A 359 -0.10 9.77 23.67
N GLY A 360 -0.53 8.62 23.14
CA GLY A 360 -1.81 8.47 22.45
C GLY A 360 -1.83 9.01 21.01
N TYR A 361 -0.68 9.34 20.44
CA TYR A 361 -0.61 9.80 19.05
C TYR A 361 -0.64 8.63 18.07
N PRO A 362 -1.35 8.76 16.93
CA PRO A 362 -1.34 7.75 15.89
C PRO A 362 0.05 7.66 15.24
N GLU A 363 0.43 6.46 14.79
CA GLU A 363 1.60 6.29 13.93
C GLU A 363 1.25 6.82 12.54
N LEU A 364 1.73 8.03 12.23
CA LEU A 364 1.54 8.65 10.92
C LEU A 364 2.60 8.18 9.94
N ASN A 365 2.17 7.75 8.76
CA ASN A 365 3.11 7.51 7.68
C ASN A 365 3.64 8.85 7.10
N PRO A 366 4.75 8.85 6.33
CA PRO A 366 5.34 10.08 5.82
C PRO A 366 4.40 10.96 4.96
N LEU A 367 3.44 10.35 4.25
CA LEU A 367 2.47 11.10 3.45
C LEU A 367 1.48 11.82 4.36
N GLU A 368 0.95 11.13 5.37
CA GLU A 368 0.03 11.71 6.36
C GLU A 368 0.69 12.84 7.15
N LEU A 369 1.93 12.63 7.55
CA LEU A 369 2.74 13.65 8.23
C LEU A 369 2.97 14.87 7.33
N GLY A 370 3.26 14.65 6.04
CA GLY A 370 3.41 15.71 5.03
C GLY A 370 2.11 16.47 4.74
N ASP A 371 0.98 15.76 4.69
CA ASP A 371 -0.33 16.36 4.47
C ASP A 371 -0.76 17.23 5.67
N LEU A 372 -0.56 16.75 6.90
CA LEU A 372 -0.81 17.53 8.11
C LEU A 372 0.10 18.76 8.18
N TYR A 373 1.39 18.61 7.87
CA TYR A 373 2.28 19.75 7.75
C TYR A 373 1.82 20.74 6.69
N GLY A 374 1.44 20.28 5.49
CA GLY A 374 0.95 21.15 4.42
C GLY A 374 -0.28 21.97 4.81
N ARG A 375 -1.13 21.42 5.68
CA ARG A 375 -2.31 22.09 6.25
C ARG A 375 -1.97 23.11 7.34
N TYR A 376 -1.01 22.80 8.20
CA TYR A 376 -0.65 23.63 9.35
C TYR A 376 0.67 24.39 9.18
N LYS A 377 1.24 24.44 7.97
CA LYS A 377 2.52 25.10 7.68
C LYS A 377 2.53 26.60 7.98
N ASP A 378 1.36 27.23 8.04
CA ASP A 378 1.22 28.65 8.34
C ASP A 378 1.29 28.92 9.86
N ASN A 379 1.28 27.88 10.69
CA ASN A 379 1.63 27.96 12.10
C ASN A 379 3.16 28.00 12.25
N ASP A 380 3.67 29.15 12.71
CA ASP A 380 5.11 29.40 12.85
C ASP A 380 5.81 28.34 13.71
N LYS A 381 5.16 27.83 14.76
CA LYS A 381 5.77 26.87 15.66
C LYS A 381 5.94 25.52 14.98
N ILE A 382 4.89 25.03 14.33
CA ILE A 382 4.90 23.78 13.55
C ILE A 382 5.92 23.90 12.41
N HIS A 383 5.92 25.03 11.69
CA HIS A 383 6.88 25.30 10.64
C HIS A 383 8.33 25.27 11.14
N ASN A 384 8.62 25.95 12.24
CA ASN A 384 9.96 25.98 12.82
C ASN A 384 10.42 24.60 13.30
N ILE A 385 9.54 23.82 13.93
CA ILE A 385 9.85 22.46 14.38
C ILE A 385 10.11 21.54 13.19
N TRP A 386 9.31 21.66 12.13
CA TRP A 386 9.46 20.91 10.88
C TRP A 386 10.81 21.17 10.22
N ILE A 387 11.16 22.45 10.05
CA ILE A 387 12.43 22.86 9.44
C ILE A 387 13.61 22.38 10.28
N LYS A 388 13.58 22.58 11.60
CA LYS A 388 14.65 22.12 12.50
C LYS A 388 14.85 20.60 12.43
N SER A 389 13.76 19.83 12.45
CA SER A 389 13.80 18.38 12.32
C SER A 389 14.38 17.94 10.97
N SER A 390 14.03 18.64 9.89
CA SER A 390 14.47 18.34 8.52
C SER A 390 15.95 18.69 8.28
N CYS A 391 16.40 19.85 8.77
CA CYS A 391 17.79 20.27 8.70
C CYS A 391 18.71 19.35 9.52
N ASP A 392 18.26 18.93 10.71
CA ASP A 392 19.01 18.00 11.56
C ASP A 392 19.17 16.63 10.90
N LEU A 393 18.14 16.14 10.21
CA LEU A 393 18.18 14.87 9.48
C LEU A 393 19.02 14.94 8.19
N ALA A 394 19.00 16.08 7.48
CA ALA A 394 19.83 16.32 6.31
C ALA A 394 21.33 16.39 6.67
N ALA A 395 21.68 17.12 7.75
CA ALA A 395 23.04 17.16 8.27
C ALA A 395 23.52 15.77 8.72
N TYR A 396 22.63 14.98 9.34
CA TYR A 396 22.88 13.59 9.70
C TYR A 396 23.18 12.70 8.48
N LEU A 397 22.34 12.76 7.44
CA LEU A 397 22.55 11.96 6.22
C LEU A 397 23.80 12.38 5.44
N GLN A 398 24.22 13.65 5.52
CA GLN A 398 25.49 14.08 4.98
C GLN A 398 26.68 13.47 5.74
N VAL A 399 26.64 13.43 7.07
CA VAL A 399 27.67 12.77 7.88
C VAL A 399 27.71 11.26 7.55
N VAL A 400 26.56 10.58 7.53
CA VAL A 400 26.50 9.15 7.21
C VAL A 400 26.93 8.87 5.76
N SER A 401 26.55 9.69 4.78
CA SER A 401 26.92 9.47 3.39
C SER A 401 28.43 9.68 3.14
N ILE A 402 29.04 10.68 3.81
CA ILE A 402 30.49 10.90 3.74
C ILE A 402 31.26 9.71 4.33
N TYR A 403 30.85 9.19 5.49
CA TYR A 403 31.59 8.10 6.15
C TYR A 403 31.20 6.69 5.68
N SER A 404 30.01 6.49 5.09
CA SER A 404 29.64 5.20 4.48
C SER A 404 30.44 4.90 3.23
N TYR A 405 30.84 5.91 2.45
CA TYR A 405 31.79 5.75 1.35
C TYR A 405 33.15 5.25 1.85
N ASP A 406 33.69 5.86 2.91
CA ASP A 406 34.97 5.45 3.48
C ASP A 406 34.91 4.09 4.19
N THR A 407 33.80 3.78 4.86
CA THR A 407 33.61 2.50 5.56
C THR A 407 33.35 1.35 4.59
N ILE A 408 32.61 1.57 3.49
CA ILE A 408 32.42 0.58 2.42
C ILE A 408 33.74 0.37 1.66
N LEU A 409 34.52 1.43 1.40
CA LEU A 409 35.86 1.30 0.82
C LEU A 409 36.82 0.55 1.74
N LEU A 410 36.80 0.80 3.05
CA LEU A 410 37.61 0.08 4.03
C LEU A 410 37.20 -1.40 4.15
N TYR A 411 35.90 -1.71 4.13
CA TYR A 411 35.39 -3.09 4.18
C TYR A 411 35.67 -3.86 2.87
N MET A 412 35.68 -3.19 1.71
CA MET A 412 36.08 -3.78 0.44
C MET A 412 37.60 -3.96 0.31
N TYR A 413 38.40 -3.14 0.99
CA TYR A 413 39.87 -3.29 1.05
C TYR A 413 40.32 -4.34 2.07
N SER A 414 39.59 -4.52 3.19
CA SER A 414 39.94 -5.53 4.21
C SER A 414 39.58 -6.96 3.79
N ASN A 415 38.60 -7.15 2.91
CA ASN A 415 38.18 -8.48 2.41
C ASN A 415 38.86 -8.90 1.09
N ASN A 416 39.80 -8.11 0.58
CA ASN A 416 40.60 -8.42 -0.62
C ASN A 416 42.11 -8.57 -0.32
N ARG A 417 42.47 -8.89 0.93
CA ARG A 417 43.85 -9.25 1.32
C ARG A 417 43.91 -10.62 1.95
#